data_AF-F7XWT3-F1
#
_entry.id   AF-F7XWT3-F1
#
_cell.length_a   1.000
_cell.length_b   1.000
_cell.length_c   1.000
_cell.angle_alpha   90.00
_cell.angle_beta   90.00
_cell.angle_gamma   90.00
#
_symmetry.space_group_name_H-M   'P 1'
#
loop_
_entity.id
_entity.type
_entity.pdbx_description
1 polymer ?
#
loop_
_entity_poly.entity_id
_entity_poly.type
_entity_poly.pdbx_seq_one_letter_code
_entity_poly.pdbx_strand_id
1 'polypeptide(L)' 'MRIFKRSLITISYILLTLDLAHAKSPAVLMTDFETIDGAVSAMKGAIYSVDQKYNTIFDLTHKIEPF' A
#
# COMPACT_ATOMS: atom_id res chain seq x y z
N MET A 1 -33.31 -30.80 -5.86
CA MET A 1 -31.97 -30.85 -5.20
C MET A 1 -30.81 -30.30 -6.05
N ARG A 2 -30.78 -30.42 -7.39
CA ARG A 2 -29.68 -29.89 -8.25
C ARG A 2 -29.55 -28.36 -8.29
N ILE A 3 -30.67 -27.63 -8.22
CA ILE A 3 -30.70 -26.15 -8.28
C ILE A 3 -30.12 -25.52 -7.00
N PHE A 4 -30.46 -26.10 -5.84
CA PHE A 4 -29.95 -25.67 -4.53
C PHE A 4 -28.42 -25.80 -4.42
N LYS A 5 -27.84 -26.88 -4.96
CA LYS A 5 -26.38 -27.09 -4.96
C LYS A 5 -25.64 -26.07 -5.83
N ARG A 6 -26.22 -25.63 -6.94
CA ARG A 6 -25.63 -24.59 -7.81
C ARG A 6 -25.63 -23.23 -7.16
N SER A 7 -26.73 -22.88 -6.49
CA SER A 7 -26.86 -21.64 -5.71
C SER A 7 -25.83 -21.56 -4.57
N LEU A 8 -25.57 -22.69 -3.89
CA LEU A 8 -24.57 -22.76 -2.84
C LEU A 8 -23.14 -22.49 -3.34
N ILE A 9 -22.79 -23.02 -4.52
CA ILE A 9 -21.48 -22.82 -5.14
C ILE A 9 -21.29 -21.35 -5.54
N THR A 10 -22.30 -20.71 -6.11
CA THR A 10 -22.23 -19.29 -6.46
C THR A 10 -22.05 -18.38 -5.25
N ILE A 11 -22.74 -18.68 -4.13
CA ILE A 11 -22.60 -17.92 -2.89
C ILE A 11 -21.20 -18.11 -2.29
N SER A 12 -20.68 -19.35 -2.29
CA SER A 12 -19.31 -19.63 -1.84
C SER A 12 -18.27 -18.90 -2.68
N TYR A 13 -18.47 -18.80 -3.98
CA TYR A 13 -17.56 -18.08 -4.87
C TYR A 13 -17.58 -16.56 -4.59
N ILE A 14 -18.76 -15.98 -4.39
CA ILE A 14 -18.92 -14.56 -4.04
C ILE A 14 -18.24 -14.27 -2.70
N LEU A 15 -18.46 -15.11 -1.68
CA LEU A 15 -17.86 -14.95 -0.36
C LEU A 15 -16.33 -15.03 -0.39
N LEU A 16 -15.76 -15.89 -1.23
CA LEU A 16 -14.30 -16.04 -1.36
C LEU A 16 -13.63 -14.80 -1.99
N THR A 17 -14.36 -14.01 -2.78
CA THR A 17 -13.81 -12.84 -3.48
C THR A 17 -13.90 -11.53 -2.70
N LEU A 18 -14.57 -11.49 -1.55
CA LEU A 18 -14.79 -10.26 -0.77
C LEU A 18 -13.50 -9.68 -0.17
N ASP A 19 -12.50 -10.52 0.11
CA ASP A 19 -11.25 -10.10 0.78
C ASP A 19 -10.22 -9.42 -0.16
N LEU A 20 -10.48 -9.38 -1.47
CA LEU A 20 -9.55 -8.78 -2.43
C LEU A 20 -9.56 -7.25 -2.44
N ALA A 21 -10.52 -6.62 -1.75
CA ALA A 21 -10.64 -5.17 -1.65
C ALA A 21 -9.82 -4.62 -0.46
N HIS A 22 -8.51 -4.84 -0.44
CA HIS A 22 -7.65 -4.18 0.54
C HIS A 22 -7.30 -2.76 0.08
N ALA A 23 -7.72 -1.76 0.85
CA ALA A 23 -7.47 -0.36 0.52
C ALA A 23 -5.98 -0.04 0.61
N LYS A 24 -5.33 0.15 -0.54
CA LYS A 24 -3.96 0.64 -0.64
C LYS A 24 -3.86 2.03 -0.01
N SER A 25 -2.95 2.21 0.95
CA SER A 25 -2.70 3.50 1.57
C SER A 25 -1.40 4.07 0.99
N PRO A 26 -1.46 5.04 0.06
CA PRO A 26 -0.25 5.68 -0.43
C PRO A 26 0.33 6.62 0.63
N ALA A 27 1.65 6.69 0.71
CA ALA A 27 2.36 7.73 1.46
C ALA A 27 2.95 8.75 0.50
N VAL A 28 2.96 10.03 0.91
CA VAL A 28 3.59 11.12 0.15
C VAL A 28 4.68 11.72 1.03
N LEU A 29 5.91 11.78 0.51
CA LEU A 29 7.11 12.15 1.27
C LEU A 29 7.65 13.51 0.83
N MET A 30 7.83 14.40 1.80
CA MET A 30 8.53 15.68 1.63
C MET A 30 9.59 15.82 2.71
N THR A 31 10.83 16.10 2.33
CA THR A 31 11.97 16.25 3.25
C THR A 31 12.95 17.30 2.73
N ASP A 32 13.87 17.76 3.57
CA ASP A 32 15.03 18.60 3.22
C ASP A 32 16.33 17.79 3.00
N PHE A 33 16.23 16.46 3.03
CA PHE A 33 17.38 15.52 2.96
C PHE A 33 18.15 15.49 1.63
N GLU A 34 17.74 16.25 0.62
CA GLU A 34 18.22 16.09 -0.75
C GLU A 34 18.12 14.63 -1.26
N THR A 35 18.85 14.29 -2.31
CA THR A 35 18.86 12.95 -2.91
C THR A 35 20.28 12.43 -3.14
N ILE A 36 21.28 13.03 -2.49
CA ILE A 36 22.71 12.81 -2.81
C ILE A 36 23.33 11.63 -2.05
N ASP A 37 22.85 11.34 -0.84
CA ASP A 37 23.52 10.44 0.11
C ASP A 37 22.71 9.19 0.46
N GLY A 38 21.50 9.06 -0.09
CA GLY A 38 20.61 7.94 0.17
C GLY A 38 19.75 8.07 1.44
N ALA A 39 19.75 9.21 2.12
CA ALA A 39 18.89 9.45 3.30
C ALA A 39 17.40 9.22 3.00
N VAL A 40 16.91 9.68 1.84
CA VAL A 40 15.54 9.42 1.38
C VAL A 40 15.26 7.92 1.21
N SER A 41 16.22 7.16 0.67
CA SER A 41 16.09 5.71 0.49
C SER A 41 16.04 4.97 1.83
N ALA A 42 16.88 5.38 2.79
CA ALA A 42 16.86 4.85 4.15
C ALA A 42 15.51 5.12 4.84
N MET A 43 14.96 6.33 4.69
CA MET A 43 13.65 6.69 5.22
C MET A 43 12.53 5.85 4.61
N LYS A 44 12.53 5.64 3.29
CA LYS A 44 11.56 4.75 2.64
C LYS A 44 11.65 3.32 3.17
N GLY A 45 12.87 2.81 3.37
CA GLY A 45 13.10 1.51 3.99
C GLY A 45 12.49 1.42 5.39
N ALA A 46 12.68 2.46 6.21
CA ALA A 46 12.09 2.55 7.54
C ALA A 46 10.54 2.55 7.48
N ILE A 47 9.95 3.35 6.59
CA ILE A 47 8.49 3.40 6.40
C ILE A 47 7.93 2.02 6.03
N TYR A 48 8.51 1.36 5.03
CA TYR A 48 8.09 0.01 4.63
C TYR A 48 8.29 -1.04 5.72
N SER A 49 9.28 -0.85 6.60
CA SER A 49 9.54 -1.77 7.72
C SER A 49 8.53 -1.64 8.87
N VAL A 50 8.00 -0.43 9.11
CA VAL A 50 7.06 -0.15 10.19
C VAL A 50 5.64 -0.53 9.79
N ASP A 51 5.24 -0.23 8.55
CA ASP A 51 3.87 -0.45 8.12
C ASP A 51 3.77 -0.84 6.64
N GLN A 52 3.48 -2.12 6.41
CA GLN A 52 3.34 -2.69 5.07
C GLN A 52 2.06 -2.25 4.36
N LYS A 53 1.12 -1.57 5.04
CA LYS A 53 -0.07 -0.99 4.39
C LYS A 53 0.30 0.10 3.40
N TYR A 54 1.45 0.74 3.60
CA TYR A 54 2.05 1.64 2.63
C TYR A 54 2.63 0.82 1.50
N ASN A 55 1.79 0.51 0.52
CA ASN A 55 2.19 -0.26 -0.64
C ASN A 55 2.94 0.59 -1.67
N THR A 56 2.91 1.91 -1.54
CA THR A 56 3.57 2.86 -2.45
C THR A 56 3.89 4.16 -1.72
N ILE A 57 5.14 4.59 -1.80
CA ILE A 57 5.61 5.90 -1.34
C ILE A 57 5.88 6.76 -2.58
N PHE A 58 5.26 7.94 -2.63
CA PHE A 58 5.47 8.95 -3.67
C PHE A 58 6.30 10.09 -3.11
N ASP A 59 7.27 10.57 -3.87
CA ASP A 59 8.05 11.74 -3.50
C ASP A 59 7.33 13.01 -3.95
N LEU A 60 7.07 13.92 -3.01
CA LEU A 60 6.61 15.26 -3.33
C LEU A 60 7.79 16.13 -3.72
N THR A 61 8.77 16.27 -2.83
CA THR A 61 10.05 16.94 -3.08
C THR A 61 11.03 16.65 -1.96
N HIS A 62 12.33 16.64 -2.29
CA HIS A 62 13.42 16.54 -1.32
C HIS A 62 14.35 17.77 -1.36
N LYS A 63 13.91 18.85 -2.03
CA LYS A 63 14.71 20.03 -2.38
C LYS A 63 14.20 21.31 -1.72
N ILE A 64 13.67 21.21 -0.51
CA ILE A 64 13.31 22.39 0.28
C ILE A 64 14.54 22.90 1.03
N GLU A 65 14.55 24.19 1.41
CA GLU A 65 15.64 24.73 2.21
C GLU A 65 15.71 24.01 3.58
N PRO A 66 16.90 23.56 4.00
CA PRO A 66 17.11 23.03 5.35
C PRO A 66 16.86 24.10 6.41
N PHE A 67 16.51 23.65 7.63
CA PHE A 67 16.29 24.52 8.79
C PHE A 67 17.58 25.15 9.33
#